data_AF-A0A966L109-F1
#
_entry.id   AF-A0A966L109-F1
#
_cell.length_a   1.000
_cell.length_b   1.000
_cell.length_c   1.000
_cell.angle_alpha   90.00
_cell.angle_beta   90.00
_cell.angle_gamma   90.00
#
_symmetry.space_group_name_H-M   'P 1'
#
loop_
_entity.id
_entity.type
_entity.pdbx_description
1 polymer ?
#
loop_
_entity_poly.entity_id
_entity_poly.type
_entity_poly.pdbx_seq_one_letter_code
_entity_poly.pdbx_strand_id
1 'polypeptide(L)'
;MRKVLLIIFIVIFVFSTGTFKVSSKTQKNNELGNFKSDENVSLILEFNEPPTTVYKTTFKYKLLSIFNKNELDDYLSKVKIAQSNFSEKIKKMEGSISFTYDYLFNGLACVIPGKYIDELKKDQSLKNIYLDKKAYLERTTTRKVIMSDAVNSMKDMNGKLITGNGIVVGVVDTGVDYNNKELGGGGFPNAKVIGGYNFADSTSDPMDVEGHGTHVAGIIAGSLNGIAREAQIRAYKVFSSDSGSTSTSTIIKGIEQTVKDKCNIINISIGTDGGAAFDTDPESIVVRNAVNAGVVMVAAAGNKGTRSD
;
A
#
# COMPACT_ATOMS: atom_id res chain seq x y z
N MET A 1 -4.79 -30.44 55.45
CA MET A 1 -5.99 -30.26 54.59
C MET A 1 -6.48 -28.82 54.72
N ARG A 2 -6.17 -27.96 53.75
CA ARG A 2 -6.75 -26.61 53.61
C ARG A 2 -7.48 -26.58 52.26
N LYS A 3 -8.80 -26.41 52.29
CA LYS A 3 -9.63 -26.25 51.10
C LYS A 3 -9.42 -24.83 50.56
N VAL A 4 -8.87 -24.71 49.36
CA VAL A 4 -8.84 -23.43 48.61
C VAL A 4 -10.07 -23.42 47.71
N LEU A 5 -10.96 -22.47 47.96
CA LEU A 5 -12.19 -22.25 47.21
C LEU A 5 -11.83 -21.43 45.96
N LEU A 6 -11.89 -22.06 44.78
CA LEU A 6 -11.66 -21.40 43.49
C LEU A 6 -12.98 -20.80 43.00
N ILE A 7 -13.13 -19.48 43.08
CA ILE A 7 -14.29 -18.76 42.54
C ILE A 7 -14.03 -18.48 41.05
N ILE A 8 -14.77 -19.15 40.17
CA ILE A 8 -14.74 -18.93 38.73
C ILE A 8 -15.73 -17.81 38.39
N PHE A 9 -15.23 -16.66 37.93
CA PHE A 9 -16.06 -15.61 37.34
C PHE A 9 -16.42 -15.99 35.90
N ILE A 10 -17.67 -16.41 35.68
CA ILE A 10 -18.24 -16.58 34.34
C ILE A 10 -18.77 -15.22 33.89
N VAL A 11 -18.03 -14.54 33.01
CA VAL A 11 -18.53 -13.34 32.32
C VAL A 11 -19.35 -13.80 31.11
N ILE A 12 -20.67 -13.78 31.26
CA ILE A 12 -21.62 -14.04 30.17
C ILE A 12 -21.72 -12.75 29.33
N PHE A 13 -21.08 -12.75 28.16
CA PHE A 13 -21.35 -11.74 27.13
C PHE A 13 -22.66 -12.11 26.41
N VAL A 14 -23.74 -11.41 26.78
CA VAL A 14 -24.99 -11.43 26.01
C VAL A 14 -24.79 -10.55 24.77
N PHE A 15 -24.57 -11.18 23.61
CA PHE A 15 -24.62 -10.49 22.33
C PHE A 15 -26.08 -10.16 22.00
N SER A 16 -26.47 -8.91 22.26
CA SER A 16 -27.67 -8.31 21.67
C SER A 16 -27.45 -8.24 20.16
N THR A 17 -28.20 -9.03 19.39
CA THR A 17 -28.26 -8.97 17.93
C THR A 17 -28.98 -7.70 17.48
N GLY A 18 -28.29 -6.57 17.59
CA GLY A 18 -28.67 -5.35 16.88
C GLY A 18 -28.21 -5.48 15.43
N THR A 19 -29.13 -5.80 14.52
CA THR A 19 -28.88 -5.70 13.08
C THR A 19 -28.70 -4.22 12.71
N PHE A 20 -27.46 -3.74 12.73
CA PHE A 20 -27.12 -2.44 12.18
C PHE A 20 -27.10 -2.56 10.66
N LYS A 21 -28.22 -2.20 10.02
CA LYS A 21 -28.33 -2.15 8.57
C LYS A 21 -27.60 -0.89 8.09
N VAL A 22 -26.27 -0.97 7.95
CA VAL A 22 -25.53 0.02 7.16
C VAL A 22 -26.01 -0.16 5.73
N SER A 23 -26.80 0.80 5.25
CA SER A 23 -27.12 0.92 3.84
C SER A 23 -25.84 1.28 3.08
N SER A 24 -25.03 0.26 2.74
CA SER A 24 -24.01 0.41 1.71
C SER A 24 -24.75 0.64 0.39
N LYS A 25 -24.96 1.90 0.03
CA LYS A 25 -25.36 2.22 -1.34
C LYS A 25 -24.24 1.72 -2.25
N THR A 26 -24.52 0.64 -2.96
CA THR A 26 -23.66 -0.02 -3.93
C THR A 26 -23.39 0.94 -5.09
N GLN A 27 -22.37 1.78 -4.95
CA GLN A 27 -21.88 2.64 -6.05
C GLN A 27 -20.83 1.92 -6.91
N LYS A 28 -20.37 0.73 -6.48
CA LYS A 28 -19.23 0.00 -7.07
C LYS A 28 -19.43 -0.59 -8.46
N ASN A 29 -20.66 -0.95 -8.84
CA ASN A 29 -20.92 -1.65 -10.12
C ASN A 29 -21.47 -0.74 -11.22
N ASN A 30 -21.86 0.50 -10.89
CA ASN A 30 -22.52 1.39 -11.84
C ASN A 30 -21.53 2.01 -12.85
N GLU A 31 -20.28 2.29 -12.45
CA GLU A 31 -19.26 2.82 -13.37
C GLU A 31 -18.82 1.77 -14.42
N LEU A 32 -18.82 0.49 -14.05
CA LEU A 32 -18.49 -0.64 -14.94
C LEU A 32 -19.62 -1.00 -15.93
N GLY A 33 -20.77 -0.32 -15.88
CA GLY A 33 -21.93 -0.64 -16.72
C GLY A 33 -21.80 -0.18 -18.18
N ASN A 34 -20.90 0.76 -18.46
CA ASN A 34 -20.82 1.46 -19.76
C ASN A 34 -19.75 0.90 -20.71
N PHE A 35 -18.96 -0.08 -20.28
CA PHE A 35 -17.87 -0.63 -21.08
C PHE A 35 -18.31 -1.96 -21.72
N LYS A 36 -18.83 -1.88 -22.94
CA LYS A 36 -19.21 -3.07 -23.76
C LYS A 36 -18.53 -3.08 -25.13
N SER A 37 -17.46 -2.31 -25.27
CA SER A 37 -16.68 -2.13 -26.50
C SER A 37 -15.43 -3.02 -26.51
N ASP A 38 -14.75 -3.07 -27.65
CA ASP A 38 -13.39 -3.63 -27.76
C ASP A 38 -12.31 -2.72 -27.14
N GLU A 39 -12.69 -1.55 -26.62
CA GLU A 39 -11.75 -0.65 -25.95
C GLU A 39 -11.22 -1.30 -24.67
N ASN A 40 -9.91 -1.16 -24.46
CA ASN A 40 -9.24 -1.71 -23.31
C ASN A 40 -9.56 -0.93 -22.04
N VAL A 41 -9.91 -1.66 -20.98
CA VAL A 41 -10.21 -1.14 -19.66
C VAL A 41 -9.20 -1.70 -18.67
N SER A 42 -8.60 -0.82 -17.87
CA SER A 42 -7.69 -1.19 -16.79
C SER A 42 -8.49 -1.46 -15.52
N LEU A 43 -8.28 -2.63 -14.91
CA LEU A 43 -9.05 -3.14 -13.79
C LEU A 43 -8.15 -3.66 -12.67
N ILE A 44 -8.66 -3.63 -11.45
CA ILE A 44 -8.11 -4.33 -10.29
C ILE A 44 -9.17 -5.33 -9.82
N LEU A 45 -8.80 -6.60 -9.74
CA LEU A 45 -9.68 -7.71 -9.37
C LEU A 45 -9.33 -8.19 -7.97
N GLU A 46 -10.27 -8.12 -7.03
CA GLU A 46 -10.11 -8.65 -5.67
C GLU A 46 -10.67 -10.07 -5.61
N PHE A 47 -9.91 -11.02 -5.07
CA PHE A 47 -10.34 -12.41 -4.94
C PHE A 47 -11.02 -12.64 -3.58
N ASN A 48 -11.83 -13.70 -3.48
CA ASN A 48 -12.55 -14.02 -2.23
C ASN A 48 -11.64 -14.40 -1.07
N GLU A 49 -10.55 -15.10 -1.35
CA GLU A 49 -9.59 -15.54 -0.33
C GLU A 49 -8.85 -14.31 0.26
N PRO A 50 -8.64 -14.24 1.57
CA PRO A 50 -7.95 -13.08 2.16
C PRO A 50 -6.47 -12.99 1.74
N PRO A 51 -5.86 -11.79 1.80
CA PRO A 51 -4.42 -11.67 1.60
C PRO A 51 -3.62 -12.37 2.71
N THR A 52 -2.38 -12.77 2.41
CA THR A 52 -1.57 -13.57 3.34
C THR A 52 -1.27 -12.86 4.67
N THR A 53 -1.21 -11.52 4.70
CA THR A 53 -1.10 -10.76 5.96
C THR A 53 -2.31 -10.96 6.88
N VAL A 54 -3.52 -10.93 6.32
CA VAL A 54 -4.77 -11.10 7.06
C VAL A 54 -4.92 -12.55 7.50
N TYR A 55 -4.57 -13.50 6.62
CA TYR A 55 -4.52 -14.92 6.97
C TYR A 55 -3.58 -15.16 8.15
N LYS A 56 -2.32 -14.71 8.06
CA LYS A 56 -1.33 -14.84 9.14
C LYS A 56 -1.83 -14.27 10.46
N THR A 57 -2.47 -13.09 10.43
CA THR A 57 -2.98 -12.41 11.62
C THR A 57 -4.18 -13.15 12.24
N THR A 58 -5.15 -13.55 11.42
CA THR A 58 -6.36 -14.27 11.88
C THR A 58 -6.01 -15.60 12.55
N PHE A 59 -5.08 -16.35 11.96
CA PHE A 59 -4.60 -17.61 12.55
C PHE A 59 -3.75 -17.38 13.80
N LYS A 60 -3.00 -16.26 13.88
CA LYS A 60 -2.20 -15.92 15.07
C LYS A 60 -3.06 -15.72 16.30
N TYR A 61 -4.23 -15.13 16.13
CA TYR A 61 -5.19 -14.94 17.22
C TYR A 61 -6.04 -16.19 17.49
N LYS A 62 -6.22 -17.08 16.50
CA LYS A 62 -7.01 -18.32 16.66
C LYS A 62 -6.25 -19.45 17.37
N LEU A 63 -4.91 -19.47 17.31
CA LEU A 63 -4.07 -20.54 17.84
C LEU A 63 -2.80 -19.99 18.51
N LEU A 64 -2.91 -19.59 19.78
CA LEU A 64 -1.78 -19.20 20.64
C LEU A 64 -0.83 -20.36 21.03
N SER A 65 -0.71 -21.47 20.28
CA SER A 65 0.26 -22.53 20.63
C SER A 65 0.77 -23.47 19.53
N ILE A 66 0.27 -23.45 18.28
CA ILE A 66 0.79 -24.37 17.25
C ILE A 66 0.82 -23.64 15.90
N PHE A 67 1.92 -22.94 15.60
CA PHE A 67 2.21 -22.52 14.23
C PHE A 67 3.16 -23.53 13.61
N ASN A 68 2.69 -24.25 12.60
CA ASN A 68 3.58 -24.93 11.67
C ASN A 68 3.80 -24.02 10.47
N LYS A 69 5.05 -23.63 10.19
CA LYS A 69 5.44 -22.77 9.05
C LYS A 69 4.84 -23.25 7.72
N ASN A 70 4.67 -24.56 7.60
CA ASN A 70 4.08 -25.25 6.44
C ASN A 70 2.68 -24.73 6.07
N GLU A 71 1.80 -24.39 7.02
CA GLU A 71 0.42 -23.97 6.70
C GLU A 71 0.34 -22.61 5.99
N LEU A 72 1.26 -21.69 6.31
CA LEU A 72 1.32 -20.38 5.65
C LEU A 72 1.90 -20.51 4.23
N ASP A 73 2.90 -21.38 4.07
CA ASP A 73 3.52 -21.65 2.76
C ASP A 73 2.52 -22.39 1.84
N ASP A 74 1.73 -23.30 2.38
CA ASP A 74 0.62 -23.97 1.67
C ASP A 74 -0.47 -22.97 1.26
N TYR A 75 -0.85 -22.07 2.16
CA TYR A 75 -1.84 -21.03 1.86
C TYR A 75 -1.34 -20.07 0.77
N LEU A 76 -0.09 -19.61 0.85
CA LEU A 76 0.51 -18.76 -0.17
C LEU A 76 0.55 -19.48 -1.53
N SER A 77 0.86 -20.77 -1.53
CA SER A 77 0.86 -21.60 -2.74
C SER A 77 -0.54 -21.72 -3.34
N LYS A 78 -1.59 -21.95 -2.52
CA LYS A 78 -2.99 -21.93 -2.94
C LYS A 78 -3.37 -20.60 -3.60
N VAL A 79 -3.02 -19.47 -2.97
CA VAL A 79 -3.29 -18.12 -3.51
C VAL A 79 -2.61 -17.94 -4.86
N LYS A 80 -1.32 -18.26 -4.98
CA LYS A 80 -0.57 -18.11 -6.24
C LYS A 80 -1.10 -18.99 -7.36
N ILE A 81 -1.51 -20.22 -7.07
CA ILE A 81 -2.13 -21.11 -8.07
C ILE A 81 -3.45 -20.52 -8.58
N ALA A 82 -4.30 -20.04 -7.68
CA ALA A 82 -5.56 -19.40 -8.06
C ALA A 82 -5.31 -18.17 -8.96
N GLN A 83 -4.34 -17.33 -8.61
CA GLN A 83 -3.95 -16.16 -9.41
C GLN A 83 -3.35 -16.54 -10.77
N SER A 84 -2.53 -17.60 -10.82
CA SER A 84 -1.96 -18.11 -12.08
C SER A 84 -3.06 -18.62 -13.02
N ASN A 85 -3.99 -19.42 -12.50
CA ASN A 85 -5.13 -19.92 -13.28
C ASN A 85 -6.01 -18.78 -13.80
N PHE A 86 -6.26 -17.77 -12.96
CA PHE A 86 -7.02 -16.60 -13.38
C PHE A 86 -6.26 -15.73 -14.40
N SER A 87 -4.94 -15.63 -14.27
CA SER A 87 -4.09 -14.94 -15.25
C SER A 87 -4.17 -15.59 -16.62
N GLU A 88 -4.22 -16.92 -16.70
CA GLU A 88 -4.47 -17.64 -17.96
C GLU A 88 -5.88 -17.37 -18.50
N LYS A 89 -6.89 -17.22 -17.63
CA LYS A 89 -8.23 -16.79 -18.04
C LYS A 89 -8.22 -15.38 -18.65
N ILE A 90 -7.51 -14.43 -18.04
CA ILE A 90 -7.36 -13.07 -18.57
C ILE A 90 -6.67 -13.07 -19.94
N LYS A 91 -5.61 -13.87 -20.14
CA LYS A 91 -4.95 -14.00 -21.45
C LYS A 91 -5.90 -14.53 -22.53
N LYS A 92 -6.78 -15.48 -22.19
CA LYS A 92 -7.83 -15.99 -23.10
C LYS A 92 -8.88 -14.94 -23.46
N MET A 93 -9.05 -13.93 -22.60
CA MET A 93 -9.88 -12.74 -22.85
C MET A 93 -9.11 -11.63 -23.57
N GLU A 94 -8.03 -11.96 -24.30
CA GLU A 94 -7.17 -10.98 -24.98
C GLU A 94 -6.53 -9.94 -24.04
N GLY A 95 -6.50 -10.22 -22.73
CA GLY A 95 -6.02 -9.32 -21.71
C GLY A 95 -4.55 -9.52 -21.34
N SER A 96 -4.01 -8.54 -20.63
CA SER A 96 -2.67 -8.59 -20.04
C SER A 96 -2.73 -8.37 -18.54
N ILE A 97 -1.75 -8.95 -17.83
CA ILE A 97 -1.59 -8.77 -16.38
C ILE A 97 -0.54 -7.70 -16.16
N SER A 98 -0.90 -6.66 -15.40
CA SER A 98 0.01 -5.60 -14.97
C SER A 98 0.71 -6.01 -13.67
N PHE A 99 -0.05 -6.47 -12.67
CA PHE A 99 0.48 -6.86 -11.37
C PHE A 99 -0.32 -7.99 -10.73
N THR A 100 0.33 -8.75 -9.86
CA THR A 100 -0.31 -9.64 -8.89
C THR A 100 0.02 -9.20 -7.47
N TYR A 101 -0.93 -9.37 -6.56
CA TYR A 101 -0.84 -9.00 -5.15
C TYR A 101 -1.25 -10.20 -4.30
N ASP A 102 -0.43 -10.58 -3.33
CA ASP A 102 -0.69 -11.73 -2.46
C ASP A 102 -0.56 -11.40 -0.96
N TYR A 103 -0.06 -10.23 -0.62
CA TYR A 103 0.41 -9.94 0.73
C TYR A 103 -0.44 -8.94 1.47
N LEU A 104 -0.68 -7.77 0.91
CA LEU A 104 -1.61 -6.77 1.49
C LEU A 104 -2.98 -6.79 0.83
N PHE A 105 -3.06 -7.32 -0.38
CA PHE A 105 -4.26 -7.50 -1.17
C PHE A 105 -4.17 -8.86 -1.86
N ASN A 106 -5.28 -9.56 -2.03
CA ASN A 106 -5.30 -10.78 -2.83
C ASN A 106 -6.03 -10.48 -4.13
N GLY A 107 -5.28 -10.39 -5.21
CA GLY A 107 -5.86 -10.02 -6.49
C GLY A 107 -4.83 -9.78 -7.56
N LEU A 108 -5.30 -9.20 -8.66
CA LEU A 108 -4.47 -8.83 -9.80
C LEU A 108 -4.96 -7.53 -10.43
N ALA A 109 -4.04 -6.81 -11.06
CA ALA A 109 -4.34 -5.72 -11.96
C ALA A 109 -4.17 -6.20 -13.40
N CYS A 110 -5.12 -5.87 -14.26
CA CYS A 110 -5.13 -6.30 -15.65
C CYS A 110 -5.72 -5.26 -16.59
N VAL A 111 -5.38 -5.39 -17.86
CA VAL A 111 -6.04 -4.68 -18.96
C VAL A 111 -6.80 -5.71 -19.79
N ILE A 112 -8.09 -5.48 -20.02
CA ILE A 112 -8.93 -6.35 -20.86
C ILE A 112 -9.80 -5.51 -21.81
N PRO A 113 -10.21 -6.05 -22.97
CA PRO A 113 -11.29 -5.47 -23.76
C PRO A 113 -12.59 -5.40 -22.96
N GLY A 114 -13.29 -4.27 -23.02
CA GLY A 114 -14.52 -4.00 -22.26
C GLY A 114 -15.63 -5.04 -22.47
N LYS A 115 -15.71 -5.66 -23.65
CA LYS A 115 -16.65 -6.75 -23.97
C LYS A 115 -16.63 -7.92 -22.98
N TYR A 116 -15.52 -8.15 -22.27
CA TYR A 116 -15.38 -9.25 -21.30
C TYR A 116 -15.78 -8.87 -19.86
N ILE A 117 -16.12 -7.60 -19.58
CA ILE A 117 -16.47 -7.14 -18.22
C ILE A 117 -17.71 -7.87 -17.68
N ASP A 118 -18.74 -8.10 -18.51
CA ASP A 118 -19.95 -8.81 -18.08
C ASP A 118 -19.68 -10.30 -17.78
N GLU A 119 -18.63 -10.89 -18.36
CA GLU A 119 -18.16 -12.22 -18.00
C GLU A 119 -17.44 -12.21 -16.63
N LEU A 120 -16.53 -11.24 -16.41
CA LEU A 120 -15.85 -11.09 -15.13
C LEU A 120 -16.82 -10.87 -13.96
N LYS A 121 -17.88 -10.06 -14.15
CA LYS A 121 -18.90 -9.81 -13.12
C LYS A 121 -19.64 -11.08 -12.67
N LYS A 122 -19.65 -12.13 -13.49
CA LYS A 122 -20.29 -13.42 -13.17
C LYS A 122 -19.32 -14.41 -12.53
N ASP A 123 -18.02 -14.09 -12.49
CA ASP A 123 -17.01 -14.98 -11.95
C ASP A 123 -17.10 -15.07 -10.42
N GLN A 124 -17.42 -16.26 -9.93
CA GLN A 124 -17.63 -16.51 -8.50
C GLN A 124 -16.34 -16.46 -7.68
N SER A 125 -15.15 -16.46 -8.29
CA SER A 125 -13.88 -16.35 -7.59
C SER A 125 -13.52 -14.90 -7.21
N LEU A 126 -14.17 -13.93 -7.88
CA LEU A 126 -13.98 -12.51 -7.63
C LEU A 126 -14.93 -12.01 -6.54
N LYS A 127 -14.35 -11.25 -5.62
CA LYS A 127 -15.08 -10.54 -4.56
C LYS A 127 -15.53 -9.16 -5.02
N ASN A 128 -14.65 -8.43 -5.70
CA ASN A 128 -14.92 -7.11 -6.26
C ASN A 128 -14.10 -6.88 -7.53
N ILE A 129 -14.60 -5.97 -8.38
CA ILE A 129 -13.91 -5.46 -9.57
C ILE A 129 -13.85 -3.94 -9.42
N TYR A 130 -12.67 -3.37 -9.58
CA TYR A 130 -12.44 -1.94 -9.51
C TYR A 130 -11.88 -1.44 -10.84
N LEU A 131 -12.24 -0.22 -11.22
CA LEU A 131 -11.49 0.50 -12.25
C LEU A 131 -10.11 0.87 -11.70
N ASP A 132 -9.08 0.65 -12.51
CA ASP A 132 -7.74 1.10 -12.19
C ASP A 132 -7.61 2.59 -12.54
N LYS A 133 -7.77 3.44 -11.53
CA LYS A 133 -7.81 4.89 -11.70
C LYS A 133 -6.40 5.44 -11.90
N LYS A 134 -6.27 6.41 -12.80
CA LYS A 134 -5.02 7.17 -12.96
C LYS A 134 -4.90 8.22 -11.87
N ALA A 135 -3.70 8.43 -11.39
CA ALA A 135 -3.33 9.58 -10.57
C ALA A 135 -2.23 10.38 -11.27
N TYR A 136 -2.19 11.68 -11.00
CA TYR A 136 -1.26 12.62 -11.59
C TYR A 136 -0.50 13.34 -10.49
N LEU A 137 0.71 13.80 -10.80
CA LEU A 137 1.50 14.58 -9.85
C LEU A 137 0.83 15.93 -9.60
N GLU A 138 0.39 16.15 -8.36
CA GLU A 138 0.00 17.48 -7.90
C GLU A 138 1.26 18.28 -7.56
N ARG A 139 1.67 19.15 -8.48
CA ARG A 139 2.81 20.05 -8.26
C ARG A 139 2.38 21.23 -7.39
N THR A 140 2.81 21.25 -6.13
CA THR A 140 2.69 22.43 -5.26
C THR A 140 4.06 22.97 -4.90
N THR A 141 4.16 24.28 -4.66
CA THR A 141 5.38 24.89 -4.13
C THR A 141 5.52 24.55 -2.65
N THR A 142 6.70 24.09 -2.25
CA THR A 142 6.98 23.87 -0.82
C THR A 142 7.26 25.20 -0.12
N ARG A 143 6.87 25.30 1.15
CA ARG A 143 7.38 26.34 2.05
C ARG A 143 8.52 25.76 2.88
N LYS A 144 9.37 26.63 3.44
CA LYS A 144 10.41 26.20 4.39
C LYS A 144 9.78 25.29 5.45
N VAL A 145 10.39 24.13 5.69
CA VAL A 145 9.94 23.19 6.73
C VAL A 145 9.96 23.93 8.07
N ILE A 146 8.78 24.29 8.56
CA ILE A 146 8.63 25.06 9.79
C ILE A 146 9.04 24.14 10.95
N MET A 147 9.92 24.63 11.84
CA MET A 147 10.37 23.93 13.06
C MET A 147 11.27 22.70 12.88
N SER A 148 11.97 22.53 11.75
CA SER A 148 12.96 21.45 11.61
C SER A 148 14.02 21.49 12.72
N ASP A 149 14.46 22.68 13.15
CA ASP A 149 15.44 22.84 14.25
C ASP A 149 14.91 22.35 15.59
N ALA A 150 13.61 22.54 15.86
CA ALA A 150 12.99 22.09 17.10
C ALA A 150 12.89 20.55 17.14
N VAL A 151 12.51 19.92 16.02
CA VAL A 151 12.46 18.46 15.91
C VAL A 151 13.85 17.85 15.96
N ASN A 152 14.82 18.44 15.26
CA ASN A 152 16.22 17.99 15.26
C ASN A 152 16.90 18.13 16.63
N SER A 153 16.33 18.92 17.54
CA SER A 153 16.82 19.09 18.92
C SER A 153 16.08 18.20 19.93
N MET A 154 15.08 17.42 19.50
CA MET A 154 14.33 16.53 20.39
C MET A 154 15.22 15.41 20.94
N LYS A 155 15.01 15.10 22.22
CA LYS A 155 15.74 14.07 22.94
C LYS A 155 14.79 13.02 23.52
N ASP A 156 15.26 11.78 23.60
CA ASP A 156 14.58 10.73 24.33
C ASP A 156 14.65 10.95 25.85
N MET A 157 14.03 10.04 26.62
CA MET A 157 14.02 10.10 28.09
C MET A 157 15.41 10.04 28.73
N ASN A 158 16.42 9.58 27.98
CA ASN A 158 17.81 9.47 28.43
C ASN A 158 18.68 10.66 27.96
N GLY A 159 18.09 11.65 27.28
CA GLY A 159 18.78 12.83 26.77
C GLY A 159 19.51 12.64 25.43
N LYS A 160 19.31 11.52 24.73
CA LYS A 160 19.90 11.27 23.40
C LYS A 160 19.02 11.87 22.30
N LEU A 161 19.64 12.48 21.29
CA LEU A 161 18.90 13.02 20.14
C LEU A 161 18.12 11.94 19.40
N ILE A 162 16.89 12.27 18.99
CA ILE A 162 16.03 11.40 18.19
C ILE A 162 16.35 11.66 16.70
N THR A 163 17.11 10.75 16.10
CA THR A 163 17.68 10.94 14.74
C THR A 163 17.02 10.08 13.66
N GLY A 164 16.18 9.11 14.04
CA GLY A 164 15.64 8.09 13.14
C GLY A 164 16.58 6.92 12.86
N ASN A 165 17.67 6.77 13.63
CA ASN A 165 18.59 5.64 13.49
C ASN A 165 17.85 4.29 13.60
N GLY A 166 18.15 3.38 12.66
CA GLY A 166 17.50 2.06 12.57
C GLY A 166 16.07 2.08 12.00
N ILE A 167 15.55 3.26 11.63
CA ILE A 167 14.26 3.41 10.97
C ILE A 167 14.46 3.41 9.45
N VAL A 168 13.71 2.57 8.76
CA VAL A 168 13.63 2.51 7.31
C VAL A 168 12.28 3.06 6.85
N VAL A 169 12.31 4.05 5.97
CA VAL A 169 11.12 4.67 5.38
C VAL A 169 11.03 4.26 3.91
N GLY A 170 9.92 3.64 3.52
CA GLY A 170 9.58 3.44 2.11
C GLY A 170 8.94 4.70 1.53
N VAL A 171 9.57 5.28 0.52
CA VAL A 171 9.05 6.44 -0.21
C VAL A 171 8.41 5.92 -1.49
N VAL A 172 7.07 5.94 -1.54
CA VAL A 172 6.28 5.52 -2.71
C VAL A 172 5.92 6.77 -3.50
N ASP A 173 6.68 7.07 -4.56
CA ASP A 173 6.66 8.39 -5.22
C ASP A 173 7.24 8.34 -6.66
N THR A 174 7.78 9.44 -7.21
CA THR A 174 8.40 9.50 -8.55
C THR A 174 9.76 8.82 -8.67
N GLY A 175 10.30 8.32 -7.56
CA GLY A 175 11.64 7.79 -7.42
C GLY A 175 12.46 8.56 -6.39
N VAL A 176 13.74 8.22 -6.26
CA VAL A 176 14.70 9.02 -5.48
C VAL A 176 16.02 9.14 -6.24
N ASP A 177 16.49 10.37 -6.46
CA ASP A 177 17.86 10.62 -6.92
C ASP A 177 18.85 10.30 -5.80
N TYR A 178 19.32 9.06 -5.82
CA TYR A 178 20.32 8.56 -4.90
C TYR A 178 21.72 9.15 -5.13
N ASN A 179 21.97 9.83 -6.26
CA ASN A 179 23.23 10.55 -6.48
C ASN A 179 23.28 11.89 -5.72
N ASN A 180 22.14 12.37 -5.23
CA ASN A 180 22.08 13.56 -4.39
C ASN A 180 22.92 13.37 -3.12
N LYS A 181 23.83 14.30 -2.83
CA LYS A 181 24.76 14.23 -1.69
C LYS A 181 24.04 14.21 -0.33
N GLU A 182 22.87 14.85 -0.21
CA GLU A 182 22.06 14.75 1.02
C GLU A 182 21.44 13.36 1.20
N LEU A 183 21.31 12.59 0.11
CA LEU A 183 20.75 11.25 0.08
C LEU A 183 21.82 10.17 -0.09
N GLY A 184 23.01 10.42 0.47
CA GLY A 184 24.15 9.51 0.48
C GLY A 184 25.13 9.75 -0.68
N GLY A 185 24.63 10.10 -1.85
CA GLY A 185 25.42 10.24 -3.06
C GLY A 185 26.02 8.91 -3.55
N GLY A 186 26.52 8.92 -4.79
CA GLY A 186 27.04 7.71 -5.42
C GLY A 186 25.94 6.73 -5.82
N GLY A 187 26.34 5.66 -6.52
CA GLY A 187 25.42 4.72 -7.17
C GLY A 187 24.42 4.03 -6.24
N PHE A 188 23.53 3.24 -6.82
CA PHE A 188 22.43 2.58 -6.11
C PHE A 188 22.66 1.08 -5.93
N PRO A 189 22.41 0.51 -4.74
CA PRO A 189 22.04 1.18 -3.48
C PRO A 189 23.24 1.87 -2.80
N ASN A 190 22.97 2.79 -1.86
CA ASN A 190 23.98 3.45 -1.02
C ASN A 190 23.60 3.43 0.47
N ALA A 191 24.38 4.11 1.32
CA ALA A 191 24.19 4.12 2.78
C ALA A 191 22.85 4.73 3.24
N LYS A 192 22.25 5.60 2.43
CA LYS A 192 21.02 6.33 2.74
C LYS A 192 19.84 5.81 1.95
N VAL A 193 19.98 5.60 0.63
CA VAL A 193 19.00 4.96 -0.23
C VAL A 193 19.40 3.49 -0.40
N ILE A 194 18.91 2.64 0.50
CA ILE A 194 19.41 1.26 0.68
C ILE A 194 18.77 0.23 -0.25
N GLY A 195 17.79 0.64 -1.05
CA GLY A 195 17.13 -0.22 -2.02
C GLY A 195 15.86 0.42 -2.56
N GLY A 196 15.11 -0.34 -3.36
CA GLY A 196 13.98 0.21 -4.09
C GLY A 196 13.68 -0.55 -5.37
N TYR A 197 12.65 -0.10 -6.08
CA TYR A 197 12.24 -0.64 -7.36
C TYR A 197 11.42 0.40 -8.13
N ASN A 198 11.49 0.38 -9.47
CA ASN A 198 10.60 1.14 -10.33
C ASN A 198 9.46 0.25 -10.82
N PHE A 199 8.32 0.39 -10.16
CA PHE A 199 7.09 -0.31 -10.53
C PHE A 199 6.40 0.30 -11.73
N ALA A 200 6.60 1.58 -12.00
CA ALA A 200 5.98 2.24 -13.13
C ALA A 200 6.47 1.68 -14.48
N ASP A 201 7.78 1.40 -14.57
CA ASP A 201 8.43 0.91 -15.79
C ASP A 201 9.00 -0.52 -15.63
N SER A 202 8.71 -1.17 -14.50
CA SER A 202 9.13 -2.54 -14.17
C SER A 202 10.66 -2.76 -14.20
N THR A 203 11.45 -1.80 -13.72
CA THR A 203 12.91 -1.90 -13.63
C THR A 203 13.41 -1.86 -12.20
N SER A 204 14.64 -2.34 -11.96
CA SER A 204 15.27 -2.28 -10.63
C SER A 204 15.78 -0.90 -10.24
N ASP A 205 15.73 0.08 -11.15
CA ASP A 205 16.29 1.41 -10.94
C ASP A 205 15.19 2.42 -10.56
N PRO A 206 15.10 2.85 -9.28
CA PRO A 206 14.12 3.82 -8.83
C PRO A 206 14.58 5.27 -8.99
N MET A 207 15.53 5.56 -9.89
CA MET A 207 16.02 6.91 -10.15
C MET A 207 14.86 7.89 -10.39
N ASP A 208 14.93 9.03 -9.71
CA ASP A 208 13.99 10.12 -9.91
C ASP A 208 14.47 11.05 -11.00
N VAL A 209 13.62 11.26 -12.01
CA VAL A 209 13.84 12.27 -13.06
C VAL A 209 12.84 13.43 -12.97
N GLU A 210 11.82 13.32 -12.11
CA GLU A 210 10.79 14.35 -11.89
C GLU A 210 11.13 15.26 -10.71
N GLY A 211 11.83 14.73 -9.69
CA GLY A 211 12.33 15.46 -8.53
C GLY A 211 11.41 15.48 -7.31
N HIS A 212 10.13 15.11 -7.45
CA HIS A 212 9.16 15.16 -6.34
C HIS A 212 9.53 14.18 -5.23
N GLY A 213 9.78 12.92 -5.57
CA GLY A 213 10.17 11.89 -4.61
C GLY A 213 11.54 12.16 -3.97
N THR A 214 12.50 12.72 -4.73
CA THR A 214 13.79 13.18 -4.18
C THR A 214 13.60 14.27 -3.15
N HIS A 215 12.74 15.24 -3.42
CA HIS A 215 12.44 16.32 -2.49
C HIS A 215 11.76 15.80 -1.22
N VAL A 216 10.80 14.90 -1.35
CA VAL A 216 10.17 14.20 -0.21
C VAL A 216 11.20 13.43 0.61
N ALA A 217 12.06 12.62 -0.03
CA ALA A 217 13.11 11.87 0.64
C ALA A 217 14.11 12.79 1.37
N GLY A 218 14.44 13.94 0.79
CA GLY A 218 15.27 14.97 1.41
C GLY A 218 14.67 15.55 2.69
N ILE A 219 13.36 15.86 2.69
CA ILE A 219 12.64 16.31 3.90
C ILE A 219 12.69 15.22 4.98
N ILE A 220 12.51 13.95 4.60
CA ILE A 220 12.50 12.85 5.55
C ILE A 220 13.89 12.62 6.13
N ALA A 221 14.90 12.38 5.30
CA ALA A 221 16.18 11.81 5.73
C ALA A 221 17.43 12.47 5.14
N GLY A 222 17.30 13.64 4.50
CA GLY A 222 18.43 14.42 4.01
C GLY A 222 19.46 14.70 5.11
N SER A 223 20.75 14.54 4.82
CA SER A 223 21.80 14.62 5.83
C SER A 223 21.94 16.00 6.47
N LEU A 224 21.57 17.08 5.76
CA LEU A 224 21.63 18.45 6.29
C LEU A 224 20.29 18.90 6.82
N ASN A 225 19.24 18.78 6.00
CA ASN A 225 17.94 19.41 6.25
C ASN A 225 16.80 18.43 6.59
N GLY A 226 17.08 17.14 6.61
CA GLY A 226 16.09 16.12 6.95
C GLY A 226 15.64 16.18 8.41
N ILE A 227 14.43 15.69 8.65
CA ILE A 227 13.85 15.55 10.00
C ILE A 227 14.42 14.33 10.74
N ALA A 228 14.58 13.21 10.04
CA ALA A 228 15.14 11.96 10.55
C ALA A 228 16.47 11.66 9.86
N ARG A 229 17.50 12.45 10.17
CA ARG A 229 18.79 12.46 9.46
C ARG A 229 19.56 11.14 9.46
N GLU A 230 19.27 10.22 10.37
CA GLU A 230 19.88 8.89 10.42
C GLU A 230 18.93 7.76 9.96
N ALA A 231 17.71 8.09 9.53
CA ALA A 231 16.84 7.14 8.86
C ALA A 231 17.37 6.77 7.47
N GLN A 232 16.99 5.59 7.00
CA GLN A 232 17.30 5.07 5.67
C GLN A 232 16.04 5.06 4.81
N ILE A 233 16.22 5.17 3.49
CA ILE A 233 15.16 5.25 2.49
C ILE A 233 15.17 3.99 1.63
N ARG A 234 14.00 3.42 1.37
CA ARG A 234 13.76 2.55 0.21
C ARG A 234 12.86 3.27 -0.78
N ALA A 235 13.32 3.37 -2.03
CA ALA A 235 12.66 4.16 -3.07
C ALA A 235 11.76 3.28 -3.94
N TYR A 236 10.45 3.49 -3.90
CA TYR A 236 9.48 2.77 -4.74
C TYR A 236 8.88 3.74 -5.74
N LYS A 237 9.43 3.75 -6.95
CA LYS A 237 8.97 4.61 -8.03
C LYS A 237 7.68 4.05 -8.61
N VAL A 238 6.62 4.85 -8.56
CA VAL A 238 5.28 4.51 -9.05
C VAL A 238 4.78 5.45 -10.15
N PHE A 239 5.47 6.57 -10.40
CA PHE A 239 5.21 7.41 -11.58
C PHE A 239 6.17 7.08 -12.70
N SER A 240 5.63 6.81 -13.88
CA SER A 240 6.44 6.56 -15.07
C SER A 240 7.03 7.88 -15.57
N SER A 241 8.31 7.85 -15.90
CA SER A 241 9.02 9.00 -16.45
C SER A 241 8.48 9.43 -17.82
N ASP A 242 7.89 8.50 -18.57
CA ASP A 242 7.40 8.78 -19.92
C ASP A 242 6.02 9.45 -19.92
N SER A 243 5.13 9.02 -19.02
CA SER A 243 3.74 9.50 -18.98
C SER A 243 3.48 10.56 -17.91
N GLY A 244 4.38 10.72 -16.92
CA GLY A 244 4.17 11.59 -15.76
C GLY A 244 2.96 11.19 -14.90
N SER A 245 2.47 9.96 -15.08
CA SER A 245 1.26 9.44 -14.43
C SER A 245 1.54 8.14 -13.68
N THR A 246 0.63 7.81 -12.77
CA THR A 246 0.59 6.53 -12.06
C THR A 246 -0.83 5.98 -12.08
N SER A 247 -0.99 4.76 -11.57
CA SER A 247 -2.28 4.11 -11.40
C SER A 247 -2.44 3.59 -9.97
N THR A 248 -3.68 3.44 -9.52
CA THR A 248 -4.00 2.78 -8.24
C THR A 248 -3.30 1.43 -8.11
N SER A 249 -3.26 0.63 -9.18
CA SER A 249 -2.57 -0.66 -9.20
C SER A 249 -1.06 -0.54 -8.94
N THR A 250 -0.39 0.46 -9.51
CA THR A 250 1.04 0.70 -9.33
C THR A 250 1.34 1.19 -7.91
N ILE A 251 0.51 2.10 -7.38
CA ILE A 251 0.62 2.58 -5.99
C ILE A 251 0.49 1.41 -5.01
N ILE A 252 -0.56 0.58 -5.16
CA ILE A 252 -0.76 -0.62 -4.32
C ILE A 252 0.45 -1.54 -4.37
N LYS A 253 1.09 -1.70 -5.55
CA LYS A 253 2.28 -2.52 -5.67
C LYS A 253 3.46 -1.96 -4.87
N GLY A 254 3.67 -0.65 -4.93
CA GLY A 254 4.68 0.05 -4.13
C GLY A 254 4.45 -0.09 -2.62
N ILE A 255 3.20 0.05 -2.16
CA ILE A 255 2.85 -0.15 -0.74
C ILE A 255 3.12 -1.58 -0.31
N GLU A 256 2.64 -2.58 -1.08
CA GLU A 256 2.85 -3.99 -0.75
C GLU A 256 4.34 -4.32 -0.66
N GLN A 257 5.14 -3.83 -1.62
CA GLN A 257 6.57 -4.06 -1.61
C GLN A 257 7.22 -3.44 -0.38
N THR A 258 6.85 -2.21 0.00
CA THR A 258 7.37 -1.53 1.20
C THR A 258 7.21 -2.38 2.47
N VAL A 259 6.05 -3.03 2.64
CA VAL A 259 5.81 -3.90 3.79
C VAL A 259 6.59 -5.22 3.68
N LYS A 260 6.64 -5.84 2.50
CA LYS A 260 7.46 -7.06 2.25
C LYS A 260 8.93 -6.83 2.57
N ASP A 261 9.39 -5.63 2.25
CA ASP A 261 10.74 -5.13 2.49
C ASP A 261 11.02 -4.66 3.92
N LYS A 262 10.02 -4.81 4.82
CA LYS A 262 10.10 -4.55 6.26
C LYS A 262 10.44 -3.10 6.61
N CYS A 263 10.04 -2.15 5.77
CA CYS A 263 10.11 -0.74 6.16
C CYS A 263 9.21 -0.49 7.38
N ASN A 264 9.65 0.40 8.27
CA ASN A 264 8.90 0.78 9.46
C ASN A 264 7.77 1.77 9.15
N ILE A 265 8.01 2.62 8.14
CA ILE A 265 7.12 3.70 7.73
C ILE A 265 6.94 3.64 6.22
N ILE A 266 5.71 3.88 5.75
CA ILE A 266 5.40 4.17 4.35
C ILE A 266 5.03 5.64 4.25
N ASN A 267 5.67 6.36 3.34
CA ASN A 267 5.25 7.70 2.93
C ASN A 267 4.63 7.65 1.53
N ILE A 268 3.39 8.13 1.41
CA ILE A 268 2.73 8.39 0.12
C ILE A 268 2.35 9.86 0.04
N SER A 269 3.08 10.61 -0.78
CA SER A 269 2.79 12.01 -1.05
C SER A 269 2.05 12.16 -2.38
N ILE A 270 1.02 11.34 -2.58
CA ILE A 270 0.25 11.23 -3.83
C ILE A 270 -1.23 11.46 -3.53
N GLY A 271 -1.89 12.26 -4.36
CA GLY A 271 -3.34 12.47 -4.31
C GLY A 271 -3.99 12.02 -5.62
N THR A 272 -5.24 11.59 -5.55
CA THR A 272 -6.10 11.35 -6.71
C THR A 272 -7.15 12.46 -6.83
N ASP A 273 -7.46 12.86 -8.06
CA ASP A 273 -8.56 13.77 -8.35
C ASP A 273 -9.90 13.08 -8.05
N GLY A 274 -10.70 13.59 -7.10
CA GLY A 274 -12.09 13.13 -6.97
C GLY A 274 -12.71 12.96 -5.57
N GLY A 275 -12.03 13.31 -4.47
CA GLY A 275 -12.66 13.35 -3.14
C GLY A 275 -12.45 12.10 -2.28
N ALA A 276 -13.21 12.03 -1.16
CA ALA A 276 -12.96 11.17 -0.01
C ALA A 276 -12.74 9.69 -0.36
N ALA A 277 -11.67 9.11 0.19
CA ALA A 277 -11.43 7.68 0.13
C ALA A 277 -12.57 6.93 0.83
N PHE A 278 -13.11 5.89 0.19
CA PHE A 278 -14.03 4.98 0.84
C PHE A 278 -13.24 3.82 1.45
N ASP A 279 -13.70 3.31 2.59
CA ASP A 279 -13.08 2.15 3.24
C ASP A 279 -12.99 0.91 2.36
N THR A 280 -13.83 0.88 1.32
CA THR A 280 -13.97 -0.22 0.39
C THR A 280 -13.14 -0.07 -0.88
N ASP A 281 -12.41 1.02 -1.04
CA ASP A 281 -11.49 1.23 -2.16
C ASP A 281 -10.24 0.33 -2.01
N PRO A 282 -9.63 -0.12 -3.12
CA PRO A 282 -8.51 -1.06 -3.04
C PRO A 282 -7.29 -0.45 -2.33
N GLU A 283 -7.04 0.85 -2.48
CA GLU A 283 -6.00 1.58 -1.75
C GLU A 283 -6.26 1.59 -0.24
N SER A 284 -7.50 1.89 0.18
CA SER A 284 -7.92 1.88 1.58
C SER A 284 -7.79 0.49 2.22
N ILE A 285 -8.11 -0.57 1.46
CA ILE A 285 -7.93 -1.97 1.91
C ILE A 285 -6.44 -2.25 2.17
N VAL A 286 -5.57 -1.88 1.23
CA VAL A 286 -4.13 -2.11 1.31
C VAL A 286 -3.50 -1.33 2.46
N VAL A 287 -3.85 -0.04 2.60
CA VAL A 287 -3.40 0.83 3.70
C VAL A 287 -3.79 0.24 5.06
N ARG A 288 -5.06 -0.17 5.22
CA ARG A 288 -5.52 -0.78 6.48
C ARG A 288 -4.79 -2.07 6.79
N ASN A 289 -4.52 -2.90 5.78
CA ASN A 289 -3.77 -4.14 5.95
C ASN A 289 -2.28 -3.89 6.27
N ALA A 290 -1.68 -2.82 5.74
CA ALA A 290 -0.32 -2.40 6.10
C ALA A 290 -0.25 -1.94 7.57
N VAL A 291 -1.20 -1.12 8.01
CA VAL A 291 -1.30 -0.67 9.42
C VAL A 291 -1.50 -1.86 10.36
N ASN A 292 -2.39 -2.80 10.01
CA ASN A 292 -2.59 -4.03 10.77
C ASN A 292 -1.33 -4.94 10.79
N ALA A 293 -0.45 -4.83 9.79
CA ALA A 293 0.84 -5.51 9.76
C ALA A 293 1.91 -4.81 10.62
N GLY A 294 1.58 -3.68 11.27
CA GLY A 294 2.45 -2.95 12.17
C GLY A 294 3.32 -1.88 11.50
N VAL A 295 2.99 -1.48 10.27
CA VAL A 295 3.71 -0.42 9.55
C VAL A 295 2.98 0.91 9.70
N VAL A 296 3.70 1.98 10.00
CA VAL A 296 3.12 3.33 10.10
C VAL A 296 2.89 3.88 8.71
N MET A 297 1.66 4.32 8.44
CA MET A 297 1.28 4.92 7.16
C MET A 297 1.16 6.44 7.29
N VAL A 298 1.89 7.18 6.46
CA VAL A 298 1.80 8.65 6.34
C VAL A 298 1.38 9.00 4.93
N ALA A 299 0.25 9.68 4.79
CA ALA A 299 -0.32 10.09 3.50
C ALA A 299 -0.62 11.59 3.49
N ALA A 300 -0.43 12.23 2.33
CA ALA A 300 -0.84 13.62 2.14
C ALA A 300 -2.37 13.77 2.16
N ALA A 301 -2.88 14.88 2.70
CA ALA A 301 -4.31 15.17 2.74
C ALA A 301 -4.91 15.62 1.38
N GLY A 302 -4.05 15.93 0.40
CA GLY A 302 -4.42 16.50 -0.90
C GLY A 302 -4.35 18.02 -0.94
N ASN A 303 -4.04 18.60 -2.11
CA ASN A 303 -3.78 20.05 -2.24
C ASN A 303 -4.97 20.85 -2.79
N LYS A 304 -6.10 20.20 -3.06
CA LYS A 304 -7.24 20.86 -3.72
C LYS A 304 -8.03 21.77 -2.80
N GLY A 305 -7.96 21.56 -1.49
CA GLY A 305 -8.71 22.31 -0.49
C GLY A 305 -10.23 22.13 -0.63
N THR A 306 -10.92 21.80 0.45
CA THR A 306 -12.38 21.97 0.52
C THR A 306 -12.68 22.80 1.76
N ARG A 307 -12.28 24.07 1.71
CA ARG A 307 -12.72 25.04 2.72
C ARG A 307 -14.10 25.52 2.30
N SER A 308 -15.15 24.86 2.79
CA SER A 308 -16.39 25.56 3.07
C SER A 308 -16.25 26.11 4.49
N ASP A 309 -15.92 27.39 4.58
CA ASP A 309 -16.27 28.17 5.76
C ASP A 309 -17.79 28.31 5.84
#